data_AF-A0A965PCA2-F1
#
_entry.id   AF-A0A965PCA2-F1
#
_cell.length_a   1.000
_cell.length_b   1.000
_cell.length_c   1.000
_cell.angle_alpha   90.00
_cell.angle_beta   90.00
_cell.angle_gamma   90.00
#
_symmetry.space_group_name_H-M   'P 1'
#
loop_
_entity.id
_entity.type
_entity.pdbx_description
1 polymer ?
#
loop_
_entity_poly.entity_id
_entity_poly.type
_entity_poly.pdbx_seq_one_letter_code
_entity_poly.pdbx_strand_id
1 'polypeptide(L)'
;MKSFFNSLFLFITPVSPLFLITFLFVFIDTFTGRKKAKKLNEEITSRKTRFGIISKLITYFSVIIMAYLLDYFILNEITTHYVWFNYLFTRLWAGVLIWIEWTSINENLKVLKGYSLNDKAVQLITLLKKVISELMTIKQQ
;
A
#
# COMPACT_ATOMS: atom_id res chain seq x y z
N MET A 1 -2.47 5.17 34.69
CA MET A 1 -1.86 4.44 33.54
C MET A 1 -2.84 4.17 32.41
N LYS A 2 -4.00 3.53 32.64
CA LYS A 2 -5.00 3.27 31.57
C LYS A 2 -5.40 4.52 30.78
N SER A 3 -5.62 5.65 31.47
CA SER A 3 -6.01 6.92 30.82
C SER A 3 -4.93 7.48 29.88
N PHE A 4 -3.65 7.32 30.21
CA PHE A 4 -2.54 7.81 29.38
C PHE A 4 -2.44 7.05 28.06
N PHE A 5 -2.51 5.71 28.11
CA PHE A 5 -2.52 4.89 26.89
C PHE A 5 -3.73 5.16 26.00
N ASN A 6 -4.91 5.37 26.61
CA ASN A 6 -6.11 5.75 25.86
C ASN A 6 -5.94 7.10 25.15
N SER A 7 -5.36 8.10 25.81
CA SER A 7 -5.07 9.39 25.19
C SER A 7 -4.11 9.26 24.00
N LEU A 8 -3.06 8.45 24.13
CA LEU A 8 -2.13 8.20 23.03
C LEU A 8 -2.80 7.50 21.85
N PHE A 9 -3.68 6.53 22.13
CA PHE A 9 -4.42 5.82 21.09
C PHE A 9 -5.39 6.74 20.35
N LEU A 10 -6.11 7.58 21.09
CA LEU A 10 -7.01 8.61 20.53
C LEU A 10 -6.23 9.59 19.66
N PHE A 11 -5.04 10.01 20.09
CA PHE A 11 -4.19 10.92 19.32
C PHE A 11 -3.76 10.35 17.96
N ILE A 12 -3.54 9.04 17.86
CA ILE A 12 -3.08 8.37 16.63
C ILE A 12 -4.28 7.89 15.78
N THR A 13 -5.49 7.87 16.34
CA THR A 13 -6.72 7.40 15.68
C THR A 13 -6.97 8.04 14.30
N PRO A 14 -6.74 9.36 14.06
CA PRO A 14 -6.97 9.98 12.75
C PRO A 14 -6.19 9.34 11.59
N VAL A 15 -5.03 8.74 11.88
CA VAL A 15 -4.17 8.09 10.88
C VAL A 15 -4.19 6.56 10.97
N SER A 16 -5.00 6.00 11.87
CA SER A 16 -5.15 4.55 12.02
C SER A 16 -5.53 3.80 10.74
N PRO A 17 -6.37 4.33 9.82
CA PRO A 17 -6.66 3.65 8.56
C PRO A 17 -5.43 3.50 7.66
N LEU A 18 -4.48 4.46 7.74
CA LEU A 18 -3.25 4.42 6.96
C LEU A 18 -2.30 3.33 7.47
N PHE A 19 -2.24 3.10 8.77
CA PHE A 19 -1.48 1.95 9.31
C PHE A 19 -2.08 0.62 8.85
N LEU A 20 -3.41 0.50 8.89
CA LEU A 20 -4.10 -0.73 8.51
C LEU A 20 -3.84 -1.08 7.04
N ILE A 21 -4.01 -0.12 6.12
CA ILE A 21 -3.79 -0.38 4.69
C ILE A 21 -2.32 -0.70 4.41
N THR A 22 -1.38 0.02 5.02
CA THR A 22 0.06 -0.22 4.87
C THR A 22 0.44 -1.62 5.38
N PHE A 23 -0.10 -2.01 6.53
CA PHE A 23 0.08 -3.35 7.10
C PHE A 23 -0.42 -4.44 6.15
N LEU A 24 -1.60 -4.26 5.55
CA LEU A 24 -2.16 -5.22 4.60
C LEU A 24 -1.26 -5.40 3.37
N PHE A 25 -0.73 -4.31 2.81
CA PHE A 25 0.19 -4.38 1.67
C PHE A 25 1.49 -5.11 2.03
N VAL A 26 2.12 -4.79 3.16
CA VAL A 26 3.32 -5.49 3.65
C VAL A 26 3.04 -6.98 3.87
N PHE A 27 1.84 -7.32 4.36
CA PHE A 27 1.45 -8.72 4.58
C PHE A 27 1.28 -9.48 3.25
N ILE A 28 0.61 -8.86 2.27
CA ILE A 28 0.46 -9.43 0.91
C ILE A 28 1.83 -9.59 0.26
N ASP A 29 2.69 -8.58 0.35
CA ASP A 29 4.07 -8.66 -0.16
C ASP A 29 4.81 -9.85 0.45
N THR A 30 4.82 -9.95 1.78
CA THR A 30 5.47 -11.06 2.50
C THR A 30 4.96 -12.42 2.01
N PHE A 31 3.65 -12.56 1.78
CA PHE A 31 3.07 -13.80 1.26
C PHE A 31 3.51 -14.10 -0.18
N THR A 32 3.53 -13.09 -1.06
CA THR A 32 3.97 -13.24 -2.45
C THR A 32 5.47 -13.51 -2.55
N GLY A 33 6.28 -12.84 -1.72
CA GLY A 33 7.72 -13.07 -1.60
C GLY A 33 8.04 -14.48 -1.12
N ARG A 34 7.31 -14.99 -0.12
CA ARG A 34 7.47 -16.41 0.33
C ARG A 34 7.13 -17.40 -0.77
N LYS A 35 6.07 -17.16 -1.54
CA LYS A 35 5.73 -18.01 -2.68
C LYS A 35 6.83 -17.97 -3.76
N LYS A 36 7.37 -16.79 -4.06
CA LYS A 36 8.49 -16.63 -5.00
C LYS A 36 9.73 -17.40 -4.53
N ALA A 37 10.14 -17.22 -3.28
CA ALA A 37 11.26 -17.93 -2.68
C ALA A 37 11.11 -19.45 -2.81
N LYS A 38 9.89 -19.97 -2.57
CA LYS A 38 9.60 -21.40 -2.76
C LYS A 38 9.76 -21.84 -4.22
N LYS A 39 9.33 -21.02 -5.19
CA LYS A 39 9.50 -21.31 -6.62
C LYS A 39 10.98 -21.27 -7.05
N LEU A 40 11.78 -20.41 -6.43
CA LEU A 40 13.21 -20.26 -6.70
C LEU A 40 14.09 -21.22 -5.87
N ASN A 41 13.49 -22.13 -5.08
CA ASN A 41 14.19 -23.04 -4.15
C ASN A 41 15.11 -22.31 -3.15
N GLU A 42 14.75 -21.09 -2.76
CA GLU A 42 15.46 -20.34 -1.72
C GLU A 42 15.06 -20.83 -0.32
N GLU A 43 15.99 -20.73 0.62
CA GLU A 43 15.77 -21.18 2.00
C GLU A 43 14.78 -20.25 2.75
N ILE A 44 13.59 -20.78 3.06
CA ILE A 44 12.55 -20.09 3.83
C ILE A 44 12.65 -20.50 5.30
N THR A 45 13.05 -19.57 6.17
CA THR A 45 13.01 -19.78 7.62
C THR A 45 12.08 -18.77 8.29
N SER A 46 11.41 -19.18 9.37
CA SER A 46 10.54 -18.31 10.16
C SER A 46 11.28 -17.09 10.68
N ARG A 47 12.58 -17.23 10.97
CA ARG A 47 13.45 -16.13 11.41
C ARG A 47 13.59 -15.08 10.30
N LYS A 48 13.95 -15.48 9.07
CA LYS A 48 14.09 -14.56 7.93
C LYS A 48 12.79 -13.83 7.63
N THR A 49 11.67 -14.56 7.58
CA THR A 49 10.35 -13.95 7.34
C THR A 49 9.97 -12.94 8.42
N ARG A 50 10.17 -13.28 9.69
CA ARG A 50 9.84 -12.40 10.82
C ARG A 50 10.69 -11.14 10.82
N PHE A 51 12.00 -11.25 10.59
CA PHE A 51 12.85 -10.06 10.52
C PHE A 51 12.49 -9.17 9.33
N GLY A 52 12.16 -9.76 8.16
CA GLY A 52 11.72 -9.00 6.99
C GLY A 52 10.43 -8.21 7.26
N ILE A 53 9.38 -8.86 7.75
CA ILE A 53 8.08 -8.20 7.99
C ILE A 53 8.17 -7.14 9.10
N ILE A 54 8.86 -7.45 10.22
CA ILE A 54 8.97 -6.52 11.34
C ILE A 54 9.78 -5.28 10.94
N SER A 55 10.89 -5.46 10.21
CA SER A 55 11.72 -4.35 9.76
C SER A 55 10.93 -3.39 8.85
N LYS A 56 10.15 -3.94 7.90
CA LYS A 56 9.25 -3.16 7.05
C LYS A 56 8.20 -2.41 7.86
N LEU A 57 7.48 -3.10 8.75
CA LEU A 57 6.42 -2.47 9.56
C LEU A 57 6.95 -1.38 10.48
N ILE A 58 8.08 -1.59 11.16
CA ILE A 58 8.69 -0.57 12.02
C ILE A 58 9.07 0.66 11.20
N THR A 59 9.73 0.47 10.05
CA THR A 59 10.14 1.56 9.17
C THR A 59 8.93 2.32 8.63
N TYR A 60 7.87 1.62 8.25
CA TYR A 60 6.73 2.24 7.60
C TYR A 60 5.86 2.96 8.61
N PHE A 61 5.65 2.36 9.78
CA PHE A 61 4.89 3.00 10.84
C PHE A 61 5.63 4.21 11.41
N SER A 62 6.97 4.17 11.53
CA SER A 62 7.73 5.34 11.96
C SER A 62 7.63 6.50 10.98
N VAL A 63 7.70 6.24 9.67
CA VAL A 63 7.51 7.27 8.63
C VAL A 63 6.11 7.88 8.71
N ILE A 64 5.06 7.06 8.82
CA ILE A 64 3.68 7.56 8.92
C ILE A 64 3.48 8.38 10.21
N ILE A 65 4.00 7.93 11.35
CA ILE A 65 3.93 8.70 12.60
C ILE A 65 4.67 10.02 12.45
N MET A 66 5.88 10.02 11.89
CA MET A 66 6.66 11.25 11.72
C MET A 66 5.94 12.25 10.80
N ALA A 67 5.41 11.78 9.67
CA ALA A 67 4.63 12.60 8.75
C ALA A 67 3.35 13.16 9.42
N TYR A 68 2.69 12.34 10.25
CA TYR A 68 1.53 12.76 11.04
C TYR A 68 1.86 13.86 12.03
N LEU A 69 2.98 13.75 12.76
CA LEU A 69 3.41 14.78 13.70
C LEU A 69 3.70 16.10 12.96
N LEU A 70 4.34 16.03 11.78
CA LEU A 70 4.60 17.22 10.96
C LEU A 70 3.30 17.87 10.46
N ASP A 71 2.34 17.08 9.97
CA ASP A 71 1.04 17.61 9.60
C ASP A 71 0.29 18.20 10.78
N TYR A 72 0.27 17.49 11.91
CA TYR A 72 -0.49 17.88 13.10
C TYR A 72 0.04 19.19 13.71
N PHE A 73 1.36 19.37 13.81
CA PHE A 73 1.96 20.52 14.46
C PHE A 73 2.28 21.70 13.54
N ILE A 74 2.48 21.46 12.23
CA ILE A 74 3.04 22.48 11.33
C ILE A 74 2.23 22.59 10.03
N LEU A 75 2.10 21.48 9.28
CA LEU A 75 1.69 21.58 7.88
C LEU A 75 0.18 21.73 7.68
N ASN A 76 -0.67 21.23 8.59
CA ASN A 76 -2.11 21.34 8.42
C ASN A 76 -2.59 22.79 8.43
N GLU A 77 -1.99 23.66 9.25
CA GLU A 77 -2.35 25.08 9.29
C GLU A 77 -2.15 25.74 7.92
N ILE A 78 -1.17 25.28 7.14
CA ILE A 78 -0.88 25.82 5.81
C ILE A 78 -1.68 25.10 4.72
N THR A 79 -1.68 23.77 4.74
CA THR A 79 -2.21 22.93 3.66
C THR A 79 -3.73 22.96 3.58
N THR A 80 -4.44 23.13 4.70
CA THR A 80 -5.90 23.17 4.72
C THR A 80 -6.49 24.43 4.09
N HIS A 81 -5.68 25.48 3.87
CA HIS A 81 -6.09 26.63 3.07
C HIS A 81 -6.19 26.33 1.57
N TYR A 82 -5.44 25.35 1.08
CA TYR A 82 -5.38 24.99 -0.35
C TYR A 82 -6.12 23.69 -0.67
N VAL A 83 -6.30 22.83 0.33
CA VAL A 83 -6.85 21.48 0.16
C VAL A 83 -7.93 21.22 1.22
N TRP A 84 -9.05 20.63 0.81
CA TRP A 84 -10.23 20.42 1.66
C TRP A 84 -10.08 19.30 2.72
N PHE A 85 -8.95 18.59 2.75
CA PHE A 85 -8.73 17.45 3.64
C PHE A 85 -7.44 17.60 4.47
N ASN A 86 -7.48 17.07 5.69
CA ASN A 86 -6.36 17.11 6.64
C ASN A 86 -5.31 16.01 6.37
N TYR A 87 -4.11 16.25 6.87
CA TYR A 87 -2.97 15.33 6.88
C TYR A 87 -2.49 14.95 5.48
N LEU A 88 -2.36 15.95 4.60
CA LEU A 88 -1.94 15.76 3.22
C LEU A 88 -0.59 15.06 3.15
N PHE A 89 0.40 15.50 3.93
CA PHE A 89 1.76 14.96 3.88
C PHE A 89 1.79 13.49 4.34
N THR A 90 1.04 13.16 5.37
CA THR A 90 0.88 11.80 5.91
C THR A 90 0.27 10.88 4.87
N ARG A 91 -0.79 11.32 4.19
CA ARG A 91 -1.45 10.55 3.12
C ARG A 91 -0.50 10.33 1.95
N LEU A 92 0.28 11.33 1.57
CA LEU A 92 1.29 11.23 0.51
C LEU A 92 2.34 10.18 0.86
N TRP A 93 2.94 10.24 2.05
CA TRP A 93 3.93 9.25 2.48
C TRP A 93 3.36 7.84 2.59
N ALA A 94 2.16 7.68 3.16
CA ALA A 94 1.48 6.39 3.17
C ALA A 94 1.26 5.85 1.74
N GLY A 95 0.87 6.72 0.80
CA GLY A 95 0.75 6.37 -0.62
C GLY A 95 2.07 5.90 -1.24
N VAL A 96 3.18 6.59 -0.96
CA VAL A 96 4.52 6.18 -1.43
C VAL A 96 4.92 4.81 -0.87
N LEU A 97 4.67 4.55 0.43
CA LEU A 97 4.97 3.25 1.04
C LEU A 97 4.14 2.12 0.44
N ILE A 98 2.85 2.35 0.22
CA ILE A 98 1.95 1.41 -0.46
C ILE A 98 2.44 1.14 -1.90
N TRP A 99 2.89 2.18 -2.60
CA TRP A 99 3.42 2.06 -3.96
C TRP A 99 4.69 1.20 -4.04
N ILE A 100 5.59 1.34 -3.07
CA ILE A 100 6.80 0.51 -2.97
C ILE A 100 6.42 -0.97 -2.82
N GLU A 101 5.50 -1.29 -1.91
CA GLU A 101 5.05 -2.67 -1.69
C GLU A 101 4.27 -3.22 -2.89
N TRP A 102 3.43 -2.40 -3.53
CA TRP A 102 2.76 -2.78 -4.76
C TRP A 102 3.75 -3.17 -5.86
N THR A 103 4.81 -2.38 -6.04
CA THR A 103 5.87 -2.66 -7.01
C THR A 103 6.56 -3.99 -6.69
N SER A 104 6.89 -4.23 -5.42
CA SER A 104 7.51 -5.49 -4.98
C SER A 104 6.59 -6.71 -5.20
N ILE A 105 5.31 -6.59 -4.87
CA ILE A 105 4.29 -7.61 -5.15
C ILE A 105 4.23 -7.92 -6.65
N ASN A 106 4.26 -6.88 -7.49
CA ASN A 106 4.18 -7.03 -8.93
C ASN A 106 5.38 -7.80 -9.50
N GLU A 107 6.59 -7.51 -9.03
CA GLU A 107 7.81 -8.27 -9.36
C GLU A 107 7.70 -9.72 -8.91
N ASN A 108 7.22 -9.95 -7.68
CA ASN A 108 7.04 -11.29 -7.14
C ASN A 108 6.04 -12.10 -7.97
N LEU A 109 4.94 -11.48 -8.41
CA LEU A 109 3.94 -12.11 -9.25
C LEU A 109 4.44 -12.37 -10.67
N LYS A 110 5.28 -11.49 -11.22
CA LYS A 110 5.92 -11.71 -12.53
C LYS A 110 6.78 -12.97 -12.51
N VAL A 111 7.58 -13.18 -11.45
CA VAL A 111 8.37 -14.40 -11.30
C VAL A 111 7.48 -15.63 -11.10
N LEU A 112 6.40 -15.51 -10.33
CA LEU A 112 5.49 -16.62 -10.04
C LEU A 112 4.65 -17.07 -11.25
N LYS A 113 4.08 -16.12 -11.98
CA LYS A 113 3.04 -16.38 -12.99
C LYS A 113 3.45 -16.04 -14.42
N GLY A 114 4.61 -15.41 -14.62
CA GLY A 114 5.12 -15.01 -15.95
C GLY A 114 4.53 -13.70 -16.49
N TYR A 115 3.57 -13.09 -15.79
CA TYR A 115 2.96 -11.80 -16.14
C TYR A 115 2.88 -10.91 -14.91
N SER A 116 2.90 -9.59 -15.12
CA SER A 116 2.69 -8.61 -14.06
C SER A 116 1.19 -8.30 -13.87
N LEU A 117 0.77 -7.85 -12.70
CA LEU A 117 -0.60 -7.40 -12.44
C LEU A 117 -0.98 -6.23 -13.35
N ASN A 118 -0.03 -5.35 -13.63
CA ASN A 118 -0.23 -4.22 -14.53
C ASN A 118 -0.55 -4.70 -15.95
N ASP A 119 0.15 -5.73 -16.44
CA ASP A 119 -0.10 -6.28 -17.78
C ASP A 119 -1.53 -6.82 -17.89
N LYS A 120 -2.00 -7.52 -16.85
CA LYS A 120 -3.39 -8.01 -16.80
C LYS A 120 -4.42 -6.90 -16.69
N ALA A 121 -4.15 -5.87 -15.90
CA ALA A 121 -5.04 -4.72 -15.79
C ALA A 121 -5.19 -4.00 -17.13
N VAL A 122 -4.06 -3.77 -17.83
CA VAL A 122 -4.05 -3.16 -19.17
C VAL A 122 -4.78 -4.05 -20.18
N GLN A 123 -4.57 -5.37 -20.15
CA GLN A 123 -5.31 -6.30 -21.02
C GLN A 123 -6.82 -6.26 -20.75
N LEU A 124 -7.25 -6.25 -19.48
CA LEU A 124 -8.67 -6.18 -19.13
C LEU A 124 -9.31 -4.88 -19.63
N ILE A 125 -8.65 -3.73 -19.43
CA ILE A 125 -9.11 -2.44 -19.93
C ILE A 125 -9.21 -2.47 -21.46
N THR A 126 -8.25 -3.08 -22.14
CA THR A 126 -8.23 -3.17 -23.60
C THR A 126 -9.37 -4.06 -24.13
N LEU A 127 -9.64 -5.18 -23.47
CA LEU A 127 -10.78 -6.05 -23.78
C LEU A 127 -12.12 -5.33 -23.57
N LEU A 128 -12.27 -4.61 -22.45
CA LEU A 128 -13.48 -3.82 -22.17
C LEU A 128 -13.70 -2.73 -23.24
N LYS A 129 -12.65 -2.00 -23.62
CA LYS A 129 -12.71 -1.01 -24.70
C LYS A 129 -13.15 -1.64 -26.01
N LYS A 130 -12.64 -2.82 -26.34
CA LYS A 130 -13.01 -3.56 -27.55
C LYS A 130 -14.48 -3.97 -27.55
N VAL A 131 -14.97 -4.58 -26.46
CA VAL A 131 -16.38 -4.98 -26.31
C VAL A 131 -17.32 -3.77 -26.41
N ILE A 132 -16.99 -2.65 -25.76
CA ILE A 132 -17.78 -1.42 -25.84
C ILE A 132 -17.81 -0.89 -27.28
N SER A 133 -16.69 -0.92 -27.99
CA SER A 133 -16.61 -0.50 -29.39
C SER A 133 -17.48 -1.37 -30.30
N GLU A 134 -17.42 -2.70 -30.14
CA GLU A 134 -18.24 -3.65 -30.90
C GLU A 134 -19.75 -3.45 -30.65
N LEU A 135 -20.14 -3.21 -29.39
CA LEU A 135 -21.53 -2.88 -29.04
C LEU A 135 -22.01 -1.56 -29.66
N MET A 136 -21.14 -0.54 -29.72
CA MET A 136 -21.48 0.73 -30.37
C MET A 136 -21.67 0.56 -31.87
N THR A 137 -20.86 -0.26 -32.53
CA THR A 137 -21.02 -0.54 -33.97
C THR A 137 -22.29 -1.33 -34.28
N ILE A 138 -22.69 -2.27 -33.40
CA ILE A 138 -23.93 -3.04 -33.57
C ILE A 138 -25.17 -2.16 -33.37
N LYS A 139 -25.14 -1.20 -32.43
CA LYS A 139 -26.27 -0.31 -32.17
C LYS A 139 -26.51 0.74 -33.27
N GLN A 140 -25.57 0.90 -34.21
CA GLN A 140 -25.68 1.81 -35.35
C GLN A 140 -26.21 1.14 -36.64
N GLN A 141 -26.39 -0.19 -36.63
CA GLN A 141 -27.10 -0.95 -37.66
C GLN A 141 -28.58 -1.11 -37.29
#